data_AF-A0A821UEC7-F1
#
_entry.id   AF-A0A821UEC7-F1
#
_cell.length_a   1.000
_cell.length_b   1.000
_cell.length_c   1.000
_cell.angle_alpha   90.00
_cell.angle_beta   90.00
_cell.angle_gamma   90.00
#
_symmetry.space_group_name_H-M   'P 1'
#
loop_
_entity.id
_entity.type
_entity.pdbx_description
1 polymer ?
#
loop_
_entity_poly.entity_id
_entity_poly.type
_entity_poly.pdbx_seq_one_letter_code
_entity_poly.pdbx_strand_id
1 'polypeptide(L)'
;MGTLDMPILIENLFGRFPWNAPYLYQEESPIYQLDKVQTPTPIVTDHIDVRVLASQSYILERGLYYRGMPVQLLILPNEGHLLSNNR
;
A
#
# COMPACT_ATOMS: atom_id res chain seq x y z
N MET A 1 -3.72 3.87 -3.41
CA MET A 1 -5.11 3.51 -3.09
C MET A 1 -5.95 3.56 -4.37
N GLY A 2 -7.05 2.81 -4.43
CA GLY A 2 -7.96 2.79 -5.59
C GLY A 2 -7.85 1.59 -6.54
N THR A 3 -6.94 0.65 -6.28
CA THR A 3 -6.75 -0.60 -7.04
C THR A 3 -7.39 -1.82 -6.37
N LEU A 4 -8.22 -1.60 -5.35
CA LEU A 4 -8.87 -2.66 -4.58
C LEU A 4 -9.93 -3.36 -5.43
N ASP A 5 -10.05 -4.67 -5.29
CA ASP A 5 -10.99 -5.53 -6.03
C ASP A 5 -12.40 -5.60 -5.42
N MET A 6 -12.62 -4.89 -4.31
CA MET A 6 -13.88 -4.85 -3.57
C MET A 6 -14.50 -3.44 -3.60
N PRO A 7 -15.38 -3.13 -4.57
CA PRO A 7 -15.98 -1.80 -4.72
C PRO A 7 -16.69 -1.27 -3.47
N ILE A 8 -17.25 -2.16 -2.65
CA ILE A 8 -17.93 -1.77 -1.41
C ILE A 8 -16.98 -1.15 -0.37
N LEU A 9 -15.71 -1.59 -0.34
CA LEU A 9 -14.71 -0.99 0.53
C LEU A 9 -14.33 0.41 0.05
N ILE A 10 -14.29 0.61 -1.27
CA ILE A 10 -13.98 1.90 -1.89
C ILE A 10 -15.05 2.94 -1.51
N GLU A 11 -16.33 2.58 -1.64
CA GLU A 11 -17.44 3.44 -1.26
C GLU A 11 -17.48 3.70 0.24
N ASN A 12 -17.25 2.68 1.08
CA ASN A 12 -17.28 2.85 2.54
C ASN A 12 -16.11 3.69 3.09
N LEU A 13 -14.91 3.59 2.49
CA LEU A 13 -13.73 4.33 2.93
C LEU A 13 -13.77 5.80 2.50
N PHE A 14 -14.27 6.08 1.30
CA PHE A 14 -14.12 7.40 0.66
C PHE A 14 -15.42 8.09 0.26
N GLY A 15 -16.56 7.39 0.36
CA GLY A 15 -17.89 7.91 0.01
C GLY A 15 -18.12 8.20 -1.48
N ARG A 16 -17.09 8.11 -2.31
CA ARG A 16 -17.16 8.33 -3.77
C ARG A 16 -16.15 7.44 -4.48
N PHE A 17 -16.46 7.04 -5.71
CA PHE A 17 -15.54 6.27 -6.57
C PHE A 17 -14.40 7.14 -7.16
N PRO A 18 -13.28 6.52 -7.60
CA PRO A 18 -12.12 7.24 -8.12
C PRO A 18 -12.40 8.15 -9.31
N TRP A 19 -13.30 7.74 -10.21
CA TRP A 19 -13.69 8.56 -11.37
C TRP A 19 -14.59 9.75 -11.01
N ASN A 20 -15.21 9.74 -9.82
CA ASN A 20 -16.04 10.85 -9.33
C ASN A 20 -15.26 11.85 -8.47
N ALA A 21 -14.20 11.40 -7.80
CA ALA A 21 -13.38 12.24 -6.93
C ALA A 21 -11.88 11.85 -6.99
N PRO A 22 -11.23 12.01 -8.16
CA PRO A 22 -9.84 11.58 -8.34
C PRO A 22 -8.85 12.28 -7.40
N TYR A 23 -9.12 13.55 -7.06
CA TYR A 23 -8.30 14.34 -6.13
C TYR A 23 -8.18 13.66 -4.75
N LEU A 24 -9.27 13.07 -4.25
CA LEU A 24 -9.31 12.43 -2.95
C LEU A 24 -8.36 11.22 -2.92
N TYR A 25 -8.37 10.40 -3.97
CA TYR A 25 -7.47 9.24 -4.07
C TYR A 25 -6.01 9.65 -4.21
N GLN A 26 -5.74 10.79 -4.84
CA GLN A 26 -4.39 11.33 -4.95
C GLN A 26 -3.89 11.83 -3.60
N GLU A 27 -4.71 12.59 -2.87
CA GLU A 27 -4.38 13.13 -1.55
C GLU A 27 -4.09 12.01 -0.54
N GLU A 28 -4.92 10.96 -0.55
CA GLU A 28 -4.86 9.83 0.39
C GLU A 28 -3.90 8.72 -0.03
N SER A 29 -3.35 8.75 -1.26
CA SER A 29 -2.41 7.73 -1.73
C SER A 29 -0.97 8.03 -1.30
N PRO A 30 -0.31 7.14 -0.53
CA PRO A 30 1.05 7.39 -0.02
C PRO A 30 2.10 7.66 -1.10
N ILE A 31 1.92 7.11 -2.30
CA ILE A 31 2.88 7.29 -3.40
C ILE A 31 3.02 8.77 -3.82
N TYR A 32 1.96 9.57 -3.69
CA TYR A 32 1.99 11.01 -4.00
C TYR A 32 2.60 11.86 -2.87
N GLN A 33 2.90 11.24 -1.72
CA GLN A 33 3.39 11.91 -0.51
C GLN A 33 4.80 11.44 -0.14
N LEU A 34 5.45 10.63 -0.98
CA LEU A 34 6.79 10.07 -0.73
C LEU A 34 7.87 11.15 -0.54
N ASP A 35 7.66 12.34 -1.09
CA ASP A 35 8.56 13.48 -0.94
C ASP A 35 8.62 13.99 0.50
N LYS A 36 7.58 13.73 1.30
CA LYS A 36 7.46 14.16 2.70
C LYS A 36 8.08 13.18 3.70
N VAL A 37 8.41 11.96 3.27
CA VAL A 37 8.99 10.94 4.15
C VAL A 37 10.44 11.29 4.47
N GLN A 38 10.78 11.36 5.76
CA GLN A 38 12.13 11.69 6.25
C GLN A 38 12.69 10.62 7.22
N THR A 39 11.84 9.71 7.68
CA THR A 39 12.19 8.70 8.68
C THR A 39 12.51 7.38 7.99
N PRO A 40 13.57 6.65 8.42
CA PRO A 40 13.77 5.27 8.02
C PRO A 40 12.49 4.44 8.15
N THR A 41 12.04 3.84 7.06
CA THR A 41 10.72 3.21 7.00
C THR A 41 10.84 1.71 6.74
N PRO A 42 10.67 0.85 7.75
CA PRO A 42 10.48 -0.58 7.51
C PRO A 42 9.07 -0.83 6.97
N ILE A 43 8.97 -1.70 5.96
CA ILE A 43 7.72 -2.13 5.34
C ILE A 43 7.61 -3.64 5.54
N VAL A 44 6.46 -4.09 6.02
CA VAL A 44 6.12 -5.51 6.14
C VAL A 44 4.94 -5.78 5.22
N THR A 45 5.05 -6.81 4.39
CA THR A 45 3.99 -7.23 3.48
C THR A 45 3.91 -8.75 3.50
N ASP A 46 2.72 -9.27 3.31
CA ASP A 46 2.54 -10.67 2.96
C ASP A 46 2.60 -10.83 1.42
N HIS A 47 2.75 -12.07 0.95
CA HIS A 47 2.95 -12.36 -0.48
C HIS A 47 1.69 -12.86 -1.19
N ILE A 48 0.74 -13.47 -0.47
CA ILE A 48 -0.43 -14.11 -1.09
C ILE A 48 -1.75 -13.37 -0.84
N ASP A 49 -1.73 -12.19 -0.20
CA ASP A 49 -2.92 -11.35 -0.10
C ASP A 49 -3.37 -10.82 -1.46
N VAL A 50 -4.57 -11.24 -1.85
CA VAL A 50 -5.25 -10.81 -3.06
C VAL A 50 -6.02 -9.49 -2.87
N ARG A 51 -6.31 -9.10 -1.62
CA ARG A 51 -7.02 -7.86 -1.27
C ARG A 51 -6.07 -6.66 -1.24
N VAL A 52 -4.88 -6.85 -0.68
CA VAL A 52 -3.80 -5.86 -0.68
C VAL A 52 -2.57 -6.47 -1.35
N LEU A 53 -2.54 -6.42 -2.67
CA LEU A 53 -1.44 -6.98 -3.47
C LEU A 53 -0.07 -6.46 -2.99
N ALA A 54 0.88 -7.39 -2.79
CA ALA A 54 2.26 -7.09 -2.40
C ALA A 54 2.97 -6.08 -3.31
N SER A 55 2.52 -5.95 -4.57
CA SER A 55 3.00 -4.95 -5.52
C SER A 55 2.87 -3.52 -5.01
N GLN A 56 1.86 -3.22 -4.18
CA GLN A 56 1.72 -1.90 -3.55
C GLN A 56 2.91 -1.60 -2.62
N SER A 57 3.30 -2.57 -1.79
CA SER A 57 4.48 -2.48 -0.92
C SER A 57 5.77 -2.36 -1.73
N TYR A 58 5.91 -3.08 -2.84
CA TYR A 58 7.08 -2.98 -3.73
C TYR A 58 7.21 -1.60 -4.39
N ILE A 59 6.09 -0.98 -4.75
CA ILE A 59 6.09 0.37 -5.31
C ILE A 59 6.51 1.39 -4.25
N LEU A 60 6.01 1.24 -3.02
CA LEU A 60 6.37 2.12 -1.90
C LEU A 60 7.86 1.99 -1.54
N GLU A 61 8.36 0.76 -1.39
CA GLU A 61 9.77 0.50 -1.07
C GLU A 61 10.69 1.10 -2.12
N ARG A 62 10.45 0.80 -3.41
CA ARG A 62 11.27 1.34 -4.49
C ARG A 62 11.18 2.85 -4.56
N GLY A 63 9.99 3.43 -4.36
CA GLY A 63 9.81 4.88 -4.34
C GLY A 63 10.66 5.56 -3.28
N LEU A 64 10.69 5.01 -2.06
CA LEU A 64 11.54 5.49 -0.96
C LEU A 64 13.02 5.27 -1.25
N TYR A 65 13.39 4.10 -1.77
CA TYR A 65 14.76 3.79 -2.17
C TYR A 65 15.31 4.78 -3.21
N TYR A 66 14.55 5.05 -4.28
CA TYR A 66 14.93 6.03 -5.31
C TYR A 66 15.05 7.46 -4.78
N ARG A 67 14.33 7.79 -3.70
CA ARG A 67 14.41 9.08 -2.99
C ARG A 67 15.62 9.15 -2.05
N GLY A 68 16.42 8.08 -1.93
CA GLY A 68 17.55 7.99 -1.01
C GLY A 68 17.14 7.79 0.44
N MET A 69 15.89 7.39 0.71
CA MET A 69 15.40 7.15 2.08
C MET A 69 15.81 5.75 2.54
N PRO A 70 16.32 5.59 3.78
CA PRO A 70 16.53 4.27 4.34
C PRO A 70 15.22 3.50 4.44
N VAL A 71 15.14 2.37 3.76
CA VAL A 71 13.94 1.54 3.68
C VAL A 71 14.34 0.07 3.74
N GLN A 72 13.51 -0.75 4.37
CA GLN A 72 13.65 -2.21 4.38
C GLN A 72 12.31 -2.83 4.10
N LEU A 73 12.27 -3.88 3.29
CA LEU A 73 11.05 -4.63 3.00
C LEU A 73 11.20 -6.06 3.47
N LEU A 74 10.32 -6.46 4.40
CA LEU A 74 10.13 -7.83 4.84
C LEU A 74 8.90 -8.41 4.14
N ILE A 75 9.09 -9.50 3.40
CA ILE A 75 8.01 -10.23 2.75
C ILE A 75 7.74 -11.52 3.53
N LEU A 76 6.49 -11.76 3.89
CA LEU A 76 6.03 -13.00 4.51
C LEU A 76 5.47 -13.92 3.40
N PRO A 77 6.26 -14.89 2.90
CA PRO A 77 5.96 -15.58 1.64
C PRO A 77 4.72 -16.48 1.68
N ASN A 78 4.34 -16.95 2.87
CA ASN A 78 3.24 -17.89 3.08
C ASN A 78 2.07 -17.27 3.85
N GLU A 79 2.08 -15.96 4.08
CA GLU A 79 0.97 -15.26 4.73
C GLU A 79 0.09 -14.58 3.69
N GLY A 80 -1.18 -14.38 4.04
CA GLY A 80 -2.13 -13.52 3.32
C GLY A 80 -2.63 -12.38 4.22
N HIS A 81 -3.82 -11.83 3.92
CA HIS A 81 -4.36 -10.64 4.61
C HIS A 81 -4.39 -10.75 6.14
N LEU A 82 -4.65 -11.96 6.65
CA LEU A 82 -4.57 -12.29 8.07
C LEU A 82 -3.39 -13.23 8.30
N LEU A 83 -2.59 -12.92 9.33
CA LEU A 83 -1.50 -13.79 9.76
C LEU A 83 -2.08 -15.08 10.38
N SER A 84 -1.69 -16.23 9.84
CA SER A 84 -2.23 -17.53 10.29
C SER A 84 -1.22 -18.67 10.26
N ASN A 85 -0.06 -18.49 9.62
CA ASN A 85 0.94 -19.53 9.43
C ASN A 85 2.17 -19.38 10.34
N ASN A 86 2.14 -18.44 11.31
CA ASN A 86 3.16 -18.27 12.33
C ASN A 86 2.96 -19.28 13.48
N ARG A 87 3.36 -20.53 13.25
CA ARG A 87 3.39 -21.61 14.26
C ARG A 87 4.81 -21.98 14.65
#